data_AF-A0A8C0BZ71-F1
#
_entry.id   AF-A0A8C0BZ71-F1
#
_cell.length_a   1.000
_cell.length_b   1.000
_cell.length_c   1.000
_cell.angle_alpha   90.00
_cell.angle_beta   90.00
_cell.angle_gamma   90.00
#
_symmetry.space_group_name_H-M   'P 1'
#
loop_
_entity.id
_entity.type
_entity.pdbx_description
1 polymer ?
#
loop_
_entity_poly.entity_id
_entity_poly.type
_entity_poly.pdbx_seq_one_letter_code
_entity_poly.pdbx_strand_id
1 'polypeptide(L)'
;MFFLVIYILTCAAKLRELHLSRNSRLTYLHANTFRGLLNLISLDLSHCNIFEIHPLLFSHLPSLERLDLASNNMRYVPQAFRNLSSLTRLSLEGNHIEAIGRDSLKDLESLLKPLPPVLSQQALLKSLSLSFL
;
A
#
# COMPACT_ATOMS: atom_id res chain seq x y z
N MET A 1 7.70 22.57 3.66
CA MET A 1 7.58 21.56 4.74
C MET A 1 7.57 20.11 4.23
N PHE A 2 7.25 19.81 2.95
CA PHE A 2 7.33 18.46 2.38
C PHE A 2 8.76 17.91 2.18
N PHE A 3 9.74 18.80 1.96
CA PHE A 3 11.13 18.41 1.70
C PHE A 3 11.87 17.82 2.92
N LEU A 4 11.42 18.09 4.15
CA LEU A 4 12.12 17.64 5.36
C LEU A 4 11.86 16.15 5.69
N VAL A 5 10.71 15.61 5.30
CA VAL A 5 10.32 14.22 5.59
C VAL A 5 11.13 13.22 4.77
N ILE A 6 11.46 13.57 3.52
CA ILE A 6 12.26 12.71 2.61
C ILE A 6 13.69 12.51 3.15
N TYR A 7 14.30 13.57 3.71
CA TYR A 7 15.68 13.50 4.23
C TYR A 7 15.80 12.69 5.53
N ILE A 8 14.76 12.66 6.36
CA ILE A 8 14.78 11.91 7.63
C ILE A 8 14.71 10.40 7.37
N LEU A 9 13.95 9.97 6.35
CA LEU A 9 13.75 8.55 6.06
C LEU A 9 14.94 7.90 5.33
N THR A 10 15.73 8.67 4.58
CA THR A 10 16.89 8.14 3.83
C THR A 10 18.00 7.55 4.71
N CYS A 11 18.05 7.87 6.01
CA CYS A 11 19.05 7.33 6.95
C CYS A 11 18.48 6.27 7.89
N ALA A 12 17.18 5.95 7.81
CA ALA A 12 16.50 5.07 8.75
C ALA A 12 16.60 3.59 8.33
N ALA A 13 17.82 3.12 8.05
CA ALA A 13 18.07 1.76 7.55
C ALA A 13 17.63 0.64 8.52
N LYS A 14 17.29 0.94 9.77
CA LYS A 14 16.80 -0.04 10.76
C LYS A 14 15.28 0.06 11.03
N LEU A 15 14.58 0.99 10.39
CA LEU A 15 13.16 1.20 10.66
C LEU A 15 12.34 0.02 10.14
N ARG A 16 11.61 -0.64 11.04
CA ARG A 16 10.75 -1.78 10.71
C ARG A 16 9.27 -1.39 10.61
N GLU A 17 8.86 -0.36 11.33
CA GLU A 17 7.47 0.09 11.36
C GLU A 17 7.43 1.60 11.18
N LEU A 18 6.58 2.07 10.28
CA LEU A 18 6.40 3.48 9.97
C LEU A 18 4.91 3.82 10.01
N HIS A 19 4.54 4.64 10.98
CA HIS A 19 3.17 5.12 11.16
C HIS A 19 3.08 6.58 10.69
N LEU A 20 2.36 6.79 9.60
CA LEU A 20 2.08 8.08 9.01
C LEU A 20 0.57 8.34 8.95
N SER A 21 -0.23 7.60 9.70
CA SER A 21 -1.69 7.75 9.70
C SER A 21 -2.15 9.12 10.17
N ARG A 22 -3.36 9.51 9.73
CA ARG A 22 -4.03 10.78 10.07
C ARG A 22 -3.25 12.04 9.64
N ASN A 23 -2.39 11.92 8.64
CA ASN A 23 -1.71 13.06 8.03
C ASN A 23 -2.48 13.55 6.81
N SER A 24 -3.44 14.46 7.03
CA SER A 24 -4.32 15.01 5.98
C SER A 24 -3.60 15.79 4.88
N ARG A 25 -2.30 16.11 5.06
CA ARG A 25 -1.46 16.75 4.05
C ARG A 25 -0.74 15.76 3.15
N LEU A 26 -0.76 14.46 3.44
CA LEU A 26 -0.15 13.41 2.62
C LEU A 26 -1.08 12.97 1.49
N THR A 27 -1.53 13.92 0.68
CA THR A 27 -2.47 13.64 -0.42
C THR A 27 -1.79 12.95 -1.61
N TYR A 28 -0.46 13.11 -1.74
CA TYR A 28 0.34 12.54 -2.82
C TYR A 28 1.71 12.09 -2.29
N LEU A 29 2.17 10.92 -2.74
CA LEU A 29 3.45 10.33 -2.38
C LEU A 29 4.28 10.07 -3.64
N HIS A 30 5.46 10.70 -3.70
CA HIS A 30 6.38 10.57 -4.83
C HIS A 30 7.12 9.22 -4.79
N ALA A 31 7.57 8.73 -5.95
CA ALA A 31 8.24 7.42 -6.12
C ALA A 31 9.35 7.12 -5.10
N ASN A 32 10.08 8.16 -4.69
CA ASN A 32 11.26 8.04 -3.83
C ASN A 32 10.99 8.34 -2.35
N THR A 33 9.72 8.53 -1.95
CA THR A 33 9.37 8.94 -0.57
C THR A 33 9.89 7.96 0.48
N PHE A 34 9.83 6.66 0.19
CA PHE A 34 10.27 5.59 1.10
C PHE A 34 11.62 4.97 0.72
N ARG A 35 12.40 5.66 -0.12
CA ARG A 35 13.70 5.16 -0.56
C ARG A 35 14.65 5.02 0.64
N GLY A 36 15.28 3.85 0.76
CA GLY A 36 16.23 3.54 1.83
C GLY A 36 15.63 2.82 3.03
N LEU A 37 14.30 2.68 3.09
CA LEU A 37 13.61 1.92 4.14
C LEU A 37 13.59 0.41 3.82
N LEU A 38 14.77 -0.16 3.56
CA LEU A 38 14.93 -1.53 3.05
C LEU A 38 14.41 -2.60 4.02
N ASN A 39 14.42 -2.30 5.33
CA ASN A 39 14.01 -3.20 6.40
C ASN A 39 12.58 -2.91 6.91
N LEU A 40 11.81 -2.08 6.22
CA LEU A 40 10.45 -1.74 6.63
C LEU A 40 9.52 -2.92 6.38
N ILE A 41 8.82 -3.32 7.44
CA ILE A 41 7.90 -4.46 7.47
C ILE A 41 6.46 -3.97 7.53
N SER A 42 6.20 -2.88 8.24
CA SER A 42 4.85 -2.32 8.42
C SER A 42 4.80 -0.86 8.04
N LEU A 43 3.86 -0.50 7.18
CA LEU A 43 3.59 0.88 6.76
C LEU A 43 2.11 1.19 6.95
N ASP A 44 1.83 2.20 7.78
CA ASP A 44 0.49 2.70 8.01
C ASP A 44 0.33 4.11 7.41
N LEU A 45 -0.52 4.19 6.40
CA LEU A 45 -0.91 5.40 5.67
C LEU A 45 -2.42 5.62 5.74
N SER A 46 -3.09 5.07 6.76
CA SER A 46 -4.52 5.21 6.93
C SER A 46 -4.94 6.66 7.25
N HIS A 47 -6.13 7.07 6.81
CA HIS A 47 -6.68 8.40 7.07
C HIS A 47 -5.79 9.58 6.57
N CYS A 48 -5.10 9.43 5.44
CA CYS A 48 -4.20 10.44 4.87
C CYS A 48 -4.81 11.24 3.70
N ASN A 49 -6.06 10.96 3.33
CA ASN A 49 -6.74 11.58 2.19
C ASN A 49 -6.01 11.30 0.85
N ILE A 50 -5.34 10.15 0.76
CA ILE A 50 -4.61 9.71 -0.44
C ILE A 50 -5.63 9.32 -1.50
N PHE A 51 -5.55 9.93 -2.68
CA PHE A 51 -6.40 9.57 -3.82
C PHE A 51 -5.62 8.85 -4.93
N GLU A 52 -4.30 9.04 -4.98
CA GLU A 52 -3.42 8.43 -5.98
C GLU A 52 -2.05 8.09 -5.37
N ILE A 53 -1.49 6.96 -5.80
CA ILE A 53 -0.17 6.48 -5.40
C ILE A 53 0.69 6.29 -6.65
N HIS A 54 1.92 6.82 -6.62
CA HIS A 54 2.85 6.64 -7.71
C HIS A 54 3.19 5.14 -7.92
N PRO A 55 3.21 4.62 -9.17
CA PRO A 55 3.43 3.19 -9.46
C PRO A 55 4.73 2.60 -8.91
N LEU A 56 5.74 3.44 -8.66
CA LEU A 56 7.04 3.03 -8.13
C LEU A 56 7.23 3.36 -6.64
N LEU A 57 6.19 3.81 -5.93
CA LEU A 57 6.31 4.24 -4.53
C LEU A 57 6.86 3.13 -3.63
N PHE A 58 6.35 1.90 -3.81
CA PHE A 58 6.69 0.77 -2.97
C PHE A 58 7.79 -0.13 -3.55
N SER A 59 8.34 0.19 -4.72
CA SER A 59 9.39 -0.63 -5.35
C SER A 59 10.69 -0.70 -4.54
N HIS A 60 10.85 0.18 -3.56
CA HIS A 60 12.01 0.27 -2.68
C HIS A 60 11.80 -0.41 -1.32
N LEU A 61 10.70 -1.15 -1.14
CA LEU A 61 10.32 -1.78 0.14
C LEU A 61 10.26 -3.31 0.01
N PRO A 62 11.41 -4.00 -0.19
CA PRO A 62 11.42 -5.44 -0.48
C PRO A 62 10.93 -6.30 0.69
N SER A 63 11.00 -5.79 1.93
CA SER A 63 10.61 -6.49 3.15
C SER A 63 9.23 -6.11 3.67
N LEU A 64 8.43 -5.35 2.91
CA LEU A 64 7.12 -4.90 3.38
C LEU A 64 6.13 -6.07 3.43
N GLU A 65 5.64 -6.36 4.62
CA GLU A 65 4.68 -7.43 4.88
C GLU A 65 3.28 -6.89 5.16
N ARG A 66 3.18 -5.69 5.76
CA ARG A 66 1.92 -5.08 6.19
C ARG A 66 1.79 -3.68 5.61
N LEU A 67 0.73 -3.44 4.85
CA LEU A 67 0.39 -2.12 4.31
C LEU A 67 -1.04 -1.76 4.66
N ASP A 68 -1.21 -0.66 5.39
CA ASP A 68 -2.52 -0.09 5.69
C ASP A 68 -2.75 1.20 4.90
N LEU A 69 -3.76 1.15 4.02
CA LEU A 69 -4.24 2.28 3.23
C LEU A 69 -5.73 2.54 3.51
N ALA A 70 -6.24 2.10 4.66
CA ALA A 70 -7.64 2.25 5.01
C ALA A 70 -8.08 3.71 5.14
N SER A 71 -9.36 3.97 4.89
CA SER A 71 -9.99 5.28 5.01
C SER A 71 -9.25 6.37 4.23
N ASN A 72 -8.90 6.06 2.99
CA ASN A 72 -8.37 7.00 2.00
C ASN A 72 -9.40 7.20 0.87
N ASN A 73 -9.06 7.96 -0.16
CA ASN A 73 -9.97 8.31 -1.26
C ASN A 73 -9.57 7.68 -2.59
N MET A 74 -8.93 6.51 -2.56
CA MET A 74 -8.49 5.86 -3.79
C MET A 74 -9.68 5.35 -4.60
N ARG A 75 -9.69 5.67 -5.90
CA ARG A 75 -10.66 5.14 -6.87
C ARG A 75 -10.20 3.89 -7.59
N TYR A 76 -8.89 3.66 -7.62
CA TYR A 76 -8.28 2.55 -8.33
C TYR A 76 -7.23 1.87 -7.47
N VAL A 77 -7.07 0.56 -7.64
CA VAL A 77 -5.94 -0.18 -7.07
C VAL A 77 -4.68 0.16 -7.86
N PRO A 78 -3.68 0.84 -7.26
CA PRO A 78 -2.48 1.24 -7.97
C PRO A 78 -1.67 0.03 -8.40
N GLN A 79 -0.99 0.15 -9.55
CA GLN A 79 -0.01 -0.85 -10.00
C GLN A 79 1.21 -0.95 -9.07
N ALA A 80 1.36 -0.01 -8.13
CA ALA A 80 2.42 0.00 -7.15
C ALA A 80 2.49 -1.25 -6.27
N PHE A 81 1.39 -2.00 -6.16
CA PHE A 81 1.36 -3.24 -5.40
C PHE A 81 2.01 -4.43 -6.12
N ARG A 82 2.29 -4.30 -7.42
CA ARG A 82 2.90 -5.36 -8.24
C ARG A 82 4.26 -5.82 -7.70
N ASN A 83 5.05 -4.94 -7.10
CA ASN A 83 6.39 -5.33 -6.62
C ASN A 83 6.42 -5.70 -5.12
N LEU A 84 5.26 -5.88 -4.49
CA LEU A 84 5.15 -6.18 -3.07
C LEU A 84 5.07 -7.70 -2.81
N SER A 85 6.11 -8.45 -3.23
CA SER A 85 6.13 -9.91 -3.15
C SER A 85 6.11 -10.48 -1.72
N SER A 86 6.55 -9.69 -0.74
CA SER A 86 6.58 -10.07 0.68
C SER A 86 5.28 -9.72 1.41
N LEU A 87 4.31 -9.08 0.74
CA LEU A 87 3.10 -8.58 1.39
C LEU A 87 2.21 -9.73 1.83
N THR A 88 1.84 -9.72 3.11
CA THR A 88 0.98 -10.71 3.75
C THR A 88 -0.28 -10.08 4.33
N ARG A 89 -0.32 -8.74 4.45
CA ARG A 89 -1.53 -7.99 4.81
C ARG A 89 -1.64 -6.68 4.03
N LEU A 90 -2.80 -6.46 3.43
CA LEU A 90 -3.15 -5.23 2.72
C LEU A 90 -4.54 -4.77 3.15
N SER A 91 -4.65 -3.59 3.75
CA SER A 91 -5.96 -2.98 4.05
C SER A 91 -6.26 -1.87 3.06
N LEU A 92 -7.42 -1.99 2.38
CA LEU A 92 -7.98 -0.98 1.48
C LEU A 92 -9.38 -0.54 1.92
N GLU A 93 -9.78 -0.89 3.14
CA GLU A 93 -11.11 -0.60 3.69
C GLU A 93 -11.42 0.90 3.67
N GLY A 94 -12.68 1.28 3.46
CA GLY A 94 -13.07 2.69 3.50
C GLY A 94 -12.51 3.55 2.35
N ASN A 95 -11.99 2.93 1.29
CA ASN A 95 -11.71 3.61 0.02
C ASN A 95 -12.92 3.54 -0.93
N HIS A 96 -12.86 4.31 -2.03
CA HIS A 96 -13.91 4.39 -3.05
C HIS A 96 -13.49 3.66 -4.33
N ILE A 97 -12.96 2.44 -4.19
CA ILE A 97 -12.36 1.73 -5.33
C ILE A 97 -13.45 1.25 -6.30
N GLU A 98 -13.41 1.79 -7.51
CA GLU A 98 -14.34 1.49 -8.60
C GLU A 98 -13.80 0.41 -9.54
N ALA A 99 -12.47 0.32 -9.70
CA ALA A 99 -11.85 -0.67 -10.57
C ALA A 99 -10.49 -1.18 -10.08
N ILE A 100 -10.19 -2.42 -10.45
CA ILE A 100 -8.91 -3.09 -10.21
C ILE A 100 -8.26 -3.36 -11.57
N GLY A 101 -7.02 -2.90 -11.74
CA GLY A 101 -6.23 -3.20 -12.93
C GLY A 101 -5.89 -4.68 -13.02
N ARG A 102 -5.91 -5.24 -14.24
CA ARG A 102 -5.73 -6.68 -14.51
C ARG A 102 -4.47 -7.28 -13.87
N ASP A 103 -3.39 -6.49 -13.81
CA ASP A 103 -2.10 -6.90 -13.27
C ASP A 103 -1.75 -6.19 -11.95
N SER A 104 -2.64 -5.37 -11.39
CA SER A 104 -2.35 -4.57 -10.17
C SER A 104 -2.13 -5.43 -8.93
N LEU A 105 -2.61 -6.68 -8.92
CA LEU A 105 -2.49 -7.63 -7.81
C LEU A 105 -1.75 -8.91 -8.19
N LYS A 106 -1.09 -8.95 -9.36
CA LYS A 106 -0.54 -10.17 -9.96
C LYS A 106 0.45 -10.89 -9.04
N ASP A 107 1.27 -10.14 -8.33
CA ASP A 107 2.31 -10.70 -7.44
C ASP A 107 1.86 -10.75 -5.97
N LEU A 108 0.58 -10.48 -5.70
CA LEU A 108 -0.06 -10.61 -4.39
C LEU A 108 -0.73 -11.98 -4.21
N GLU A 109 -0.26 -13.01 -4.93
CA GLU A 109 -0.79 -14.38 -4.86
C GLU A 109 -0.78 -14.94 -3.42
N SER A 110 0.16 -14.49 -2.57
CA SER A 110 0.21 -14.83 -1.14
C SER A 110 -1.00 -14.31 -0.34
N LEU A 111 -1.54 -13.13 -0.70
CA LEU A 111 -2.73 -12.53 -0.11
C LEU A 111 -4.01 -13.13 -0.67
N LEU A 112 -3.95 -13.43 -1.95
CA LEU A 112 -5.00 -14.02 -2.74
C LEU A 112 -4.91 -15.55 -2.57
N LYS A 113 -5.22 -16.09 -1.36
CA LYS A 113 -5.55 -17.53 -1.18
C LYS A 113 -6.30 -18.00 -2.43
N PRO A 114 -6.08 -19.19 -3.01
CA PRO A 114 -6.59 -19.54 -4.34
C PRO A 114 -8.05 -19.15 -4.51
N LEU A 115 -8.27 -17.96 -5.09
CA LEU A 115 -9.59 -17.39 -5.23
C LEU A 115 -10.15 -18.00 -6.51
N PRO A 116 -11.39 -18.52 -6.48
CA PRO A 116 -11.98 -19.09 -7.67
C PRO A 116 -11.99 -18.03 -8.78
N PRO A 117 -11.68 -18.40 -10.04
CA PRO A 117 -11.45 -17.48 -11.16
C PRO A 117 -12.64 -16.57 -11.55
N VAL A 118 -13.76 -16.66 -10.82
CA VAL A 118 -15.05 -16.01 -11.08
C VAL A 118 -15.37 -14.86 -10.11
N LEU A 119 -14.51 -14.57 -9.13
CA LEU A 119 -14.84 -13.51 -8.17
C LEU A 119 -14.99 -12.15 -8.85
N SER A 120 -16.12 -11.51 -8.57
CA SER A 120 -16.35 -10.12 -8.95
C SER A 120 -15.30 -9.23 -8.29
N GLN A 121 -14.97 -8.09 -8.92
CA GLN A 121 -14.01 -7.13 -8.35
C GLN A 121 -14.38 -6.76 -6.90
N GLN A 122 -15.67 -6.66 -6.59
CA GLN A 122 -16.15 -6.36 -5.24
C GLN A 122 -15.88 -7.47 -4.23
N ALA A 123 -15.95 -8.74 -4.64
CA ALA A 123 -15.55 -9.87 -3.79
C ALA A 123 -14.03 -9.92 -3.57
N LEU A 124 -13.24 -9.52 -4.58
CA LEU A 124 -11.79 -9.40 -4.47
C LEU A 124 -11.37 -8.28 -3.49
N LEU A 125 -12.04 -7.13 -3.53
CA LEU A 125 -11.81 -6.05 -2.57
C LEU A 125 -12.16 -6.48 -1.14
N LYS A 126 -13.27 -7.21 -0.99
CA LYS A 126 -13.65 -7.77 0.31
C LYS A 126 -12.62 -8.78 0.79
N SER A 127 -12.09 -9.69 -0.04
CA SER A 127 -11.07 -10.66 0.41
C SER A 127 -9.75 -10.00 0.81
N LEU A 128 -9.33 -8.95 0.11
CA LEU A 128 -8.16 -8.15 0.51
C LEU A 128 -8.39 -7.52 1.89
N SER A 129 -9.59 -6.97 2.12
CA SER A 129 -10.00 -6.37 3.40
C SER A 129 -10.25 -7.40 4.51
N LEU A 130 -10.67 -8.62 4.17
CA LEU A 130 -11.05 -9.72 5.08
C LEU A 130 -9.87 -10.60 5.52
N SER A 131 -8.64 -10.31 5.10
CA SER A 131 -7.42 -10.97 5.62
C SER A 131 -7.13 -10.67 7.12
N PHE A 132 -8.16 -10.23 7.86
CA PHE A 132 -8.12 -9.66 9.19
C PHE A 132 -9.07 -10.34 10.20
N LEU A 133 -9.43 -11.60 9.98
CA LEU A 133 -9.92 -12.50 11.03
C LEU A 133 -9.13 -13.80 11.01
#